data_AF-A0A317MLT6-F1
#
_entry.id   AF-A0A317MLT6-F1
#
_cell.length_a   1.000
_cell.length_b   1.000
_cell.length_c   1.000
_cell.angle_alpha   90.00
_cell.angle_beta   90.00
_cell.angle_gamma   90.00
#
_symmetry.space_group_name_H-M   'P 1'
#
loop_
_entity.id
_entity.type
_entity.pdbx_description
1 polymer ?
#
loop_
_entity_poly.entity_id
_entity_poly.type
_entity_poly.pdbx_seq_one_letter_code
_entity_poly.pdbx_strand_id
1 'polypeptide(L)'
;MIFTAFKLLKDQLDSYIQSFNPMGNDPEGHVVLDNVATLETPDRPPGAEERIILSMVNIEEEATLKNSSHFYRNAQGIAYHNPPVYLNLYMLVSAHYKNYEDALSRLSQAIQFFQGKTSFTLKNSPNEALINSGQAPDDLQLHLELFSLSFEQLNHLWGALGGKQMPSVLYKVRLVKITENRITGLGTIVEQIQSKDSITFPK
;
A
#
# COMPACT_ATOMS: atom_id res chain seq x y z
N MET A 1 -8.62 -0.44 -1.23
CA MET A 1 -7.39 0.38 -1.23
C MET A 1 -6.11 -0.43 -1.19
N ILE A 2 -5.90 -1.37 -0.26
CA ILE A 2 -4.68 -2.20 -0.23
C ILE A 2 -4.48 -2.95 -1.55
N PHE A 3 -5.51 -3.68 -2.01
CA PHE A 3 -5.48 -4.39 -3.29
C PHE A 3 -5.18 -3.44 -4.47
N THR A 4 -5.90 -2.32 -4.56
CA THR A 4 -5.72 -1.27 -5.59
C THR A 4 -4.27 -0.77 -5.63
N ALA A 5 -3.67 -0.52 -4.46
CA ALA A 5 -2.29 -0.04 -4.35
C ALA A 5 -1.29 -1.08 -4.88
N PHE A 6 -1.38 -2.33 -4.42
CA PHE A 6 -0.51 -3.42 -4.89
C PHE A 6 -0.70 -3.70 -6.38
N LYS A 7 -1.94 -3.70 -6.88
CA LYS A 7 -2.24 -3.91 -8.29
C LYS A 7 -1.64 -2.81 -9.16
N LEU A 8 -1.75 -1.55 -8.74
CA LEU A 8 -1.13 -0.43 -9.44
C LEU A 8 0.40 -0.59 -9.50
N LEU A 9 1.05 -0.87 -8.37
CA LEU A 9 2.50 -1.05 -8.31
C LEU A 9 2.97 -2.24 -9.16
N LYS A 10 2.24 -3.37 -9.11
CA LYS A 10 2.48 -4.53 -9.97
C LYS A 10 2.42 -4.14 -11.44
N ASP A 11 1.34 -3.51 -11.88
CA ASP A 11 1.14 -3.25 -13.31
C ASP A 11 2.14 -2.22 -13.85
N GLN A 12 2.52 -1.23 -13.03
CA GLN A 12 3.54 -0.25 -13.41
C GLN A 12 4.94 -0.85 -13.48
N LEU A 13 5.33 -1.69 -12.51
CA LEU A 13 6.63 -2.36 -12.52
C LEU A 13 6.71 -3.38 -13.68
N ASP A 14 5.64 -4.12 -13.93
CA ASP A 14 5.55 -5.08 -15.03
C ASP A 14 5.72 -4.38 -16.38
N SER A 15 5.01 -3.26 -16.58
CA SER A 15 5.15 -2.43 -17.79
C SER A 15 6.57 -1.90 -17.96
N TYR A 16 7.23 -1.49 -16.87
CA TYR A 16 8.62 -1.04 -16.90
C TYR A 16 9.57 -2.16 -17.32
N ILE A 17 9.44 -3.36 -16.75
CA ILE A 17 10.29 -4.51 -17.09
C ILE A 17 10.07 -4.93 -18.56
N GLN A 18 8.84 -4.96 -19.04
CA GLN A 18 8.52 -5.28 -20.44
C GLN A 18 9.15 -4.29 -21.42
N SER A 19 9.31 -3.02 -21.05
CA SER A 19 9.91 -1.99 -21.91
C SER A 19 11.37 -2.27 -22.32
N PHE A 20 12.08 -3.14 -21.57
CA PHE A 20 13.45 -3.55 -21.91
C PHE A 20 13.51 -4.62 -23.00
N ASN A 21 12.41 -5.35 -23.24
CA ASN A 21 12.34 -6.42 -24.26
C ASN A 21 11.11 -6.25 -25.19
N PRO A 22 11.04 -5.16 -25.99
CA PRO A 22 9.87 -4.83 -26.79
C PRO A 22 9.56 -5.83 -27.93
N MET A 23 10.52 -6.66 -28.32
CA MET A 23 10.36 -7.69 -29.37
C MET A 23 9.94 -9.07 -28.83
N GLY A 24 9.89 -9.24 -27.51
CA GLY A 24 9.64 -10.51 -26.84
C GLY A 24 8.73 -10.33 -25.63
N ASN A 25 7.63 -9.59 -25.80
CA ASN A 25 6.63 -9.41 -24.75
C ASN A 25 6.17 -10.77 -24.24
N ASP A 26 6.43 -11.02 -22.96
CA ASP A 26 5.90 -12.18 -22.25
C ASP A 26 4.42 -11.92 -21.93
N PRO A 27 3.48 -12.65 -22.55
CA PRO A 27 2.05 -12.44 -22.33
C PRO A 27 1.62 -12.77 -20.89
N GLU A 28 2.42 -13.53 -20.15
CA GLU A 28 2.10 -13.90 -18.76
C GLU A 28 2.61 -12.89 -17.73
N GLY A 29 3.37 -11.88 -18.15
CA GLY A 29 3.92 -10.83 -17.30
C GLY A 29 5.08 -11.28 -16.40
N HIS A 30 5.91 -10.32 -16.00
CA HIS A 30 7.13 -10.55 -15.23
C HIS A 30 6.96 -10.30 -13.72
N VAL A 31 5.82 -9.75 -13.30
CA VAL A 31 5.53 -9.38 -11.92
C VAL A 31 4.20 -9.97 -11.49
N VAL A 32 4.13 -10.56 -10.29
CA VAL A 32 2.91 -11.13 -9.72
C VAL A 32 2.68 -10.65 -8.29
N LEU A 33 1.41 -10.60 -7.90
CA LEU A 33 1.00 -10.44 -6.53
C LEU A 33 0.81 -11.84 -5.93
N ASP A 34 1.64 -12.21 -4.97
CA ASP A 34 1.57 -13.52 -4.34
C ASP A 34 2.22 -13.49 -2.95
N ASN A 35 1.96 -14.52 -2.15
CA ASN A 35 2.63 -14.73 -0.88
C ASN A 35 3.86 -15.63 -1.07
N VAL A 36 5.05 -15.08 -0.88
CA VAL A 36 6.31 -15.82 -0.99
C VAL A 36 6.39 -17.04 -0.06
N ALA A 37 5.66 -17.05 1.07
CA ALA A 37 5.63 -18.16 2.01
C ALA A 37 5.00 -19.44 1.41
N THR A 38 4.18 -19.33 0.36
CA THR A 38 3.45 -20.47 -0.21
C THR A 38 4.19 -21.14 -1.36
N LEU A 39 5.37 -20.64 -1.76
CA LEU A 39 6.08 -21.10 -2.96
C LEU A 39 6.44 -22.59 -2.95
N GLU A 40 6.76 -23.14 -1.77
CA GLU A 40 7.15 -24.54 -1.63
C GLU A 40 5.94 -25.47 -1.31
N THR A 41 4.70 -24.96 -1.41
CA THR A 41 3.50 -25.75 -1.10
C THR A 41 3.24 -26.80 -2.19
N PRO A 42 3.08 -28.10 -1.87
CA PRO A 42 3.02 -29.19 -2.85
C PRO A 42 1.91 -29.11 -3.92
N ASP A 43 0.86 -28.31 -3.71
CA ASP A 43 -0.31 -28.21 -4.61
C ASP A 43 -0.57 -26.77 -5.07
N ARG A 44 0.46 -25.93 -5.06
CA ARG A 44 0.38 -24.55 -5.49
C ARG A 44 0.11 -24.46 -7.01
N PRO A 45 -0.83 -23.59 -7.46
CA PRO A 45 -0.99 -23.31 -8.88
C PRO A 45 0.29 -22.69 -9.48
N PRO A 46 0.68 -23.09 -10.70
CA PRO A 46 1.82 -22.48 -11.38
C PRO A 46 1.56 -20.99 -11.62
N GLY A 47 2.62 -20.18 -11.69
CA GLY A 47 2.52 -18.78 -12.09
C GLY A 47 3.35 -17.78 -11.29
N ALA A 48 4.23 -18.22 -10.38
CA ALA A 48 5.22 -17.30 -9.77
C ALA A 48 6.67 -17.69 -10.07
N GLU A 49 6.88 -18.76 -10.82
CA GLU A 49 8.18 -19.15 -11.36
C GLU A 49 8.64 -18.12 -12.39
N GLU A 50 9.95 -17.84 -12.40
CA GLU A 50 10.62 -16.88 -13.30
C GLU A 50 10.01 -15.46 -13.25
N ARG A 51 9.64 -15.00 -12.04
CA ARG A 51 8.92 -13.73 -11.83
C ARG A 51 9.41 -12.96 -10.61
N ILE A 52 9.14 -11.65 -10.64
CA ILE A 52 9.18 -10.81 -9.45
C ILE A 52 7.86 -10.98 -8.69
N ILE A 53 7.95 -11.28 -7.40
CA ILE A 53 6.81 -11.46 -6.50
C ILE A 53 6.71 -10.24 -5.57
N LEU A 54 5.55 -9.59 -5.56
CA LEU A 54 5.21 -8.56 -4.59
C LEU A 54 4.35 -9.18 -3.48
N SER A 55 4.92 -9.34 -2.30
CA SER A 55 4.25 -9.88 -1.11
C SER A 55 4.06 -8.81 -0.06
N MET A 56 2.88 -8.74 0.56
CA MET A 56 2.70 -7.93 1.75
C MET A 56 3.16 -8.74 2.97
N VAL A 57 4.11 -8.22 3.73
CA VAL A 57 4.68 -8.93 4.90
C VAL A 57 4.33 -8.30 6.23
N ASN A 58 4.00 -7.00 6.25
CA ASN A 58 3.56 -6.31 7.47
C ASN A 58 2.69 -5.09 7.12
N ILE A 59 1.90 -4.63 8.10
CA ILE A 59 1.08 -3.41 8.03
C ILE A 59 1.24 -2.65 9.34
N GLU A 60 1.46 -1.34 9.25
CA GLU A 60 1.49 -0.44 10.40
C GLU A 60 0.55 0.76 10.17
N GLU A 61 -0.08 1.25 11.24
CA GLU A 61 -0.83 2.50 11.18
C GLU A 61 0.14 3.69 11.20
N GLU A 62 -0.10 4.70 10.36
CA GLU A 62 0.66 5.95 10.35
C GLU A 62 0.21 6.84 11.51
N ALA A 63 0.96 6.77 12.62
CA ALA A 63 0.62 7.45 13.87
C ALA A 63 0.50 8.98 13.73
N THR A 64 1.24 9.60 12.80
CA THR A 64 1.21 11.05 12.60
C THR A 64 -0.12 11.56 12.03
N LEU A 65 -0.90 10.70 11.37
CA LEU A 65 -2.19 11.05 10.75
C LEU A 65 -3.40 10.62 11.60
N LYS A 66 -3.16 10.13 12.81
CA LYS A 66 -4.20 9.61 13.72
C LYS A 66 -5.09 10.69 14.33
N ASN A 67 -4.67 11.96 14.30
CA ASN A 67 -5.31 13.04 15.05
C ASN A 67 -6.37 13.83 14.24
N SER A 68 -7.22 13.13 13.47
CA SER A 68 -8.30 13.79 12.73
C SER A 68 -9.63 13.79 13.51
N SER A 69 -10.44 14.83 13.28
CA SER A 69 -11.72 15.00 13.95
C SER A 69 -12.69 13.86 13.64
N HIS A 70 -13.45 13.41 14.64
CA HIS A 70 -14.43 12.32 14.54
C HIS A 70 -15.85 12.82 14.18
N PHE A 71 -15.98 14.10 13.84
CA PHE A 71 -17.25 14.72 13.51
C PHE A 71 -17.09 15.71 12.35
N TYR A 72 -18.10 15.76 11.51
CA TYR A 72 -18.25 16.73 10.44
C TYR A 72 -19.49 17.56 10.68
N ARG A 73 -19.34 18.89 10.60
CA ARG A 73 -20.45 19.84 10.75
C ARG A 73 -20.95 20.21 9.36
N ASN A 74 -22.24 19.96 9.10
CA ASN A 74 -22.90 20.44 7.89
C ASN A 74 -23.96 21.50 8.27
N ALA A 75 -24.63 22.07 7.28
CA ALA A 75 -25.66 23.09 7.50
C ALA A 75 -26.92 22.57 8.24
N GLN A 76 -27.07 21.25 8.39
CA GLN A 76 -28.25 20.57 8.96
C GLN A 76 -27.98 19.93 10.34
N GLY A 77 -26.74 19.95 10.83
CA GLY A 77 -26.36 19.31 12.09
C GLY A 77 -24.90 18.85 12.13
N ILE A 78 -24.63 17.92 13.04
CA ILE A 78 -23.33 17.25 13.22
C ILE A 78 -23.53 15.79 12.81
N ALA A 79 -22.75 15.32 11.82
CA ALA A 79 -22.68 13.90 11.49
C ALA A 79 -21.38 13.33 12.01
N TYR A 80 -21.46 12.28 12.80
CA TYR A 80 -20.31 11.56 13.31
C TYR A 80 -19.93 10.45 12.33
N HIS A 81 -18.63 10.35 12.05
CA HIS A 81 -18.05 9.24 11.31
C HIS A 81 -16.65 8.97 11.85
N ASN A 82 -16.18 7.74 11.70
CA ASN A 82 -14.84 7.40 12.15
C ASN A 82 -13.80 8.05 11.22
N PRO A 83 -12.71 8.61 11.77
CA PRO A 83 -11.65 9.18 10.95
C PRO A 83 -11.02 8.13 10.01
N PRO A 84 -10.47 8.55 8.87
CA PRO A 84 -9.71 7.66 8.00
C PRO A 84 -8.53 7.03 8.73
N VAL A 85 -8.27 5.75 8.45
CA VAL A 85 -7.07 5.04 8.90
C VAL A 85 -6.02 5.14 7.80
N TYR A 86 -4.85 5.67 8.14
CA TYR A 86 -3.72 5.73 7.22
C TYR A 86 -2.75 4.61 7.53
N LEU A 87 -2.37 3.85 6.51
CA LEU A 87 -1.51 2.68 6.65
C LEU A 87 -0.17 2.87 5.94
N ASN A 88 0.85 2.28 6.56
CA ASN A 88 2.16 1.98 5.99
C ASN A 88 2.20 0.48 5.72
N LEU A 89 2.32 0.09 4.45
CA LEU A 89 2.39 -1.31 4.04
C LEU A 89 3.85 -1.69 3.78
N TYR A 90 4.30 -2.81 4.33
CA TYR A 90 5.63 -3.35 4.05
C TYR A 90 5.50 -4.40 2.94
N MET A 91 5.97 -4.02 1.75
CA MET A 91 5.93 -4.81 0.53
C MET A 91 7.31 -5.41 0.27
N LEU A 92 7.41 -6.73 0.39
CA LEU A 92 8.60 -7.49 0.01
C LEU A 92 8.57 -7.74 -1.50
N VAL A 93 9.63 -7.31 -2.17
CA VAL A 93 9.87 -7.55 -3.60
C VAL A 93 10.89 -8.67 -3.70
N SER A 94 10.49 -9.84 -4.18
CA SER A 94 11.34 -11.04 -4.24
C SER A 94 11.53 -11.48 -5.69
N ALA A 95 12.76 -11.84 -6.08
CA ALA A 95 13.05 -12.37 -7.40
C ALA A 95 13.10 -13.90 -7.37
N HIS A 96 12.06 -14.55 -7.89
CA HIS A 96 11.93 -16.00 -7.94
C HIS A 96 12.27 -16.52 -9.34
N TYR A 97 13.56 -16.77 -9.57
CA TYR A 97 14.11 -17.26 -10.85
C TYR A 97 14.99 -18.49 -10.59
N LYS A 98 15.02 -19.44 -11.53
CA LYS A 98 15.90 -20.62 -11.39
C LYS A 98 17.38 -20.24 -11.53
N ASN A 99 17.67 -19.29 -12.42
CA ASN A 99 19.00 -18.73 -12.58
C ASN A 99 19.17 -17.52 -11.65
N TYR A 100 20.21 -17.56 -10.81
CA TYR A 100 20.49 -16.51 -9.85
C TYR A 100 20.94 -15.20 -10.49
N GLU A 101 21.65 -15.25 -11.62
CA GLU A 101 22.06 -14.02 -12.34
C GLU A 101 20.84 -13.27 -12.88
N ASP A 102 19.85 -14.01 -13.39
CA ASP A 102 18.58 -13.44 -13.84
C ASP A 102 17.80 -12.86 -12.65
N ALA A 103 17.80 -13.54 -11.49
CA ALA A 103 17.19 -13.02 -10.27
C ALA A 103 17.80 -11.67 -9.85
N LEU A 104 19.13 -11.55 -9.85
CA LEU A 104 19.84 -10.32 -9.49
C LEU A 104 19.59 -9.19 -10.50
N SER A 105 19.60 -9.51 -11.79
CA SER A 105 19.32 -8.56 -12.87
C SER A 105 17.89 -8.00 -12.74
N ARG A 106 16.91 -8.88 -12.51
CA ARG A 106 15.50 -8.51 -12.34
C ARG A 106 15.25 -7.73 -11.05
N LEU A 107 15.88 -8.11 -9.95
CA LEU A 107 15.82 -7.35 -8.70
C LEU A 107 16.41 -5.94 -8.88
N SER A 108 17.52 -5.82 -9.62
CA SER A 108 18.13 -4.52 -9.94
C SER A 108 17.19 -3.63 -10.76
N GLN A 109 16.48 -4.19 -11.75
CA GLN A 109 15.46 -3.46 -12.51
C GLN A 109 14.32 -2.98 -11.61
N ALA A 110 13.84 -3.81 -10.68
CA ALA A 110 12.81 -3.40 -9.73
C ALA A 110 13.28 -2.25 -8.82
N ILE A 111 14.53 -2.30 -8.34
CA ILE A 111 15.11 -1.21 -7.54
C ILE A 111 15.24 0.08 -8.37
N GLN A 112 15.73 -0.03 -9.62
CA GLN A 112 15.85 1.11 -10.54
C GLN A 112 14.50 1.77 -10.81
N PHE A 113 13.45 0.96 -11.00
CA PHE A 113 12.09 1.46 -11.20
C PHE A 113 11.62 2.32 -10.02
N PHE A 114 11.67 1.79 -8.81
CA PHE A 114 11.20 2.50 -7.61
C PHE A 114 12.10 3.66 -7.22
N GLN A 115 13.39 3.59 -7.53
CA GLN A 115 14.31 4.72 -7.36
C GLN A 115 13.99 5.84 -8.36
N GLY A 116 13.66 5.50 -9.61
CA GLY A 116 13.29 6.46 -10.65
C GLY A 116 11.91 7.08 -10.44
N LYS A 117 11.02 6.41 -9.69
CA LYS A 117 9.68 6.91 -9.36
C LYS A 117 9.23 6.42 -7.99
N THR A 118 9.24 7.34 -7.02
CA THR A 118 8.85 7.05 -5.63
C THR A 118 7.40 7.40 -5.32
N SER A 119 6.74 8.21 -6.14
CA SER A 119 5.36 8.70 -5.92
C SER A 119 4.42 8.26 -7.03
N PHE A 120 3.35 7.56 -6.64
CA PHE A 120 2.34 7.01 -7.53
C PHE A 120 0.98 7.59 -7.21
N THR A 121 0.34 8.16 -8.23
CA THR A 121 -1.01 8.71 -8.20
C THR A 121 -1.73 8.27 -9.46
N LEU A 122 -3.06 8.31 -9.47
CA LEU A 122 -3.81 7.99 -10.69
C LEU A 122 -3.50 8.96 -11.85
N LYS A 123 -3.03 10.18 -11.55
CA LYS A 123 -2.66 11.19 -12.55
C LYS A 123 -1.36 10.87 -13.28
N ASN A 124 -0.35 10.38 -12.55
CA ASN A 124 0.97 10.09 -13.11
C ASN A 124 1.20 8.60 -13.41
N SER A 125 0.25 7.75 -13.01
CA SER A 125 0.28 6.30 -13.15
C SER A 125 -1.13 5.82 -13.49
N PRO A 126 -1.69 6.23 -14.64
CA PRO A 126 -3.05 5.84 -15.00
C PRO A 126 -3.11 4.31 -15.16
N ASN A 127 -4.16 3.72 -14.60
CA ASN A 127 -4.47 2.31 -14.78
C ASN A 127 -5.95 2.22 -15.16
N GLU A 128 -6.21 2.05 -16.46
CA GLU A 128 -7.56 2.08 -17.02
C GLU A 128 -8.46 1.01 -16.39
N ALA A 129 -7.93 -0.17 -16.06
CA ALA A 129 -8.70 -1.21 -15.40
C ALA A 129 -9.17 -0.79 -13.99
N LEU A 130 -8.31 -0.10 -13.23
CA LEU A 130 -8.66 0.44 -11.91
C LEU A 130 -9.64 1.62 -12.02
N ILE A 131 -9.47 2.47 -13.02
CA ILE A 131 -10.36 3.62 -13.28
C ILE A 131 -11.76 3.13 -13.68
N ASN A 132 -11.83 2.22 -14.66
CA ASN A 132 -13.09 1.70 -15.21
C ASN A 132 -13.87 0.83 -14.23
N SER A 133 -13.19 0.20 -13.27
CA SER A 133 -13.84 -0.61 -12.22
C SER A 133 -14.44 0.21 -11.09
N GLY A 134 -14.24 1.54 -11.06
CA GLY A 134 -14.66 2.39 -9.95
C GLY A 134 -13.94 2.09 -8.63
N GLN A 135 -12.87 1.29 -8.67
CA GLN A 135 -12.07 0.90 -7.50
C GLN A 135 -10.90 1.85 -7.21
N ALA A 136 -10.73 2.85 -8.07
CA ALA A 136 -9.70 3.88 -7.97
C ALA A 136 -10.30 5.18 -7.40
N PRO A 137 -10.15 5.45 -6.10
CA PRO A 137 -10.56 6.75 -5.58
C PRO A 137 -9.61 7.85 -6.06
N ASP A 138 -10.17 9.02 -6.31
CA ASP A 138 -9.44 10.20 -6.81
C ASP A 138 -8.27 10.63 -5.93
N ASP A 139 -8.26 10.21 -4.66
CA ASP A 139 -7.25 10.55 -3.65
C ASP A 139 -6.14 9.50 -3.46
N LEU A 140 -6.05 8.47 -4.31
CA LEU A 140 -4.96 7.49 -4.24
C LEU A 140 -3.59 8.18 -4.45
N GLN A 141 -2.81 8.21 -3.38
CA GLN A 141 -1.43 8.69 -3.38
C GLN A 141 -0.56 7.72 -2.59
N LEU A 142 0.40 7.10 -3.27
CA LEU A 142 1.34 6.17 -2.67
C LEU A 142 2.74 6.78 -2.73
N HIS A 143 3.48 6.66 -1.63
CA HIS A 143 4.91 6.99 -1.59
C HIS A 143 5.70 5.75 -1.18
N LEU A 144 6.74 5.42 -1.93
CA LEU A 144 7.58 4.27 -1.68
C LEU A 144 8.92 4.70 -1.13
N GLU A 145 9.35 3.98 -0.11
CA GLU A 145 10.63 4.16 0.57
C GLU A 145 11.30 2.79 0.72
N LEU A 146 12.59 2.69 0.38
CA LEU A 146 13.34 1.46 0.59
C LEU A 146 13.56 1.26 2.09
N PHE A 147 13.14 0.11 2.61
CA PHE A 147 13.29 -0.26 4.01
C PHE A 147 14.40 -1.29 4.18
N SER A 148 15.51 -0.89 4.80
CA SER A 148 16.65 -1.77 5.02
C SER A 148 16.51 -2.51 6.35
N LEU A 149 16.38 -3.83 6.29
CA LEU A 149 16.38 -4.70 7.47
C LEU A 149 17.80 -4.96 7.95
N SER A 150 17.97 -5.14 9.27
CA SER A 150 19.19 -5.76 9.80
C SER A 150 19.27 -7.23 9.38
N PHE A 151 20.46 -7.82 9.40
CA PHE A 151 20.62 -9.26 9.12
C PHE A 151 19.77 -10.14 10.05
N GLU A 152 19.62 -9.74 11.31
CA GLU A 152 18.77 -10.45 12.26
C GLU A 152 17.30 -10.37 11.86
N GLN A 153 16.79 -9.16 11.56
CA GLN A 153 15.41 -8.97 11.12
C GLN A 153 15.12 -9.69 9.80
N LEU A 154 16.09 -9.70 8.88
CA LEU A 154 15.98 -10.42 7.61
C LEU A 154 15.87 -11.93 7.85
N ASN A 155 16.70 -12.49 8.74
CA ASN A 155 16.62 -13.90 9.12
C ASN A 155 15.28 -14.24 9.80
N HIS A 156 14.80 -13.38 10.71
CA HIS A 156 13.48 -13.57 11.34
C HIS A 156 12.35 -13.51 10.32
N LEU A 157 12.38 -12.56 9.38
CA LEU A 157 11.38 -12.44 8.32
C LEU A 157 11.31 -13.72 7.48
N TRP A 158 12.44 -14.18 6.96
CA TRP A 158 12.48 -15.39 6.13
C TRP A 158 12.19 -16.67 6.93
N GLY A 159 12.61 -16.73 8.19
CA GLY A 159 12.26 -17.81 9.11
C GLY A 159 10.76 -17.90 9.37
N ALA A 160 10.09 -16.76 9.56
CA ALA A 160 8.64 -16.69 9.78
C ALA A 160 7.83 -17.04 8.51
N LEU A 161 8.35 -16.71 7.33
CA LEU A 161 7.74 -17.05 6.05
C LEU A 161 7.90 -18.53 5.68
N GLY A 162 8.74 -19.30 6.40
CA GLY A 162 8.94 -20.73 6.16
C GLY A 162 9.56 -21.08 4.80
N GLY A 163 9.98 -20.07 4.03
CA GLY A 163 10.56 -20.20 2.71
C GLY A 163 12.09 -20.12 2.74
N LYS A 164 12.73 -20.66 1.71
CA LYS A 164 14.17 -20.42 1.48
C LYS A 164 14.36 -18.96 1.09
N GLN A 165 15.38 -18.33 1.67
CA GLN A 165 15.73 -16.97 1.32
C GLN A 165 16.08 -16.87 -0.17
N MET A 166 15.54 -15.86 -0.83
CA MET A 166 15.88 -15.49 -2.20
C MET A 166 16.23 -13.99 -2.28
N PRO A 167 16.85 -13.54 -3.38
CA PRO A 167 17.15 -12.13 -3.59
C PRO A 167 15.88 -11.29 -3.44
N SER A 168 15.90 -10.36 -2.49
CA SER A 168 14.73 -9.58 -2.13
C SER A 168 15.10 -8.22 -1.54
N VAL A 169 14.17 -7.28 -1.66
CA VAL A 169 14.22 -5.96 -1.01
C VAL A 169 12.86 -5.62 -0.41
N LEU A 170 12.87 -4.89 0.70
CA LEU A 170 11.64 -4.48 1.37
C LEU A 170 11.36 -3.00 1.10
N TYR A 171 10.14 -2.68 0.70
CA TYR A 171 9.68 -1.30 0.53
C TYR A 171 8.56 -0.98 1.52
N LYS A 172 8.61 0.22 2.09
CA LYS A 172 7.51 0.81 2.85
C LYS A 172 6.66 1.66 1.91
N VAL A 173 5.42 1.25 1.69
CA VAL A 173 4.40 1.95 0.90
C VAL A 173 3.53 2.77 1.85
N ARG A 174 3.65 4.10 1.79
CA ARG A 174 3.00 5.03 2.71
C ARG A 174 1.71 5.62 2.14
N LEU A 175 0.90 6.18 3.04
CA LEU A 175 -0.33 6.93 2.75
C LEU A 175 -1.47 6.10 2.14
N VAL A 176 -1.53 4.81 2.45
CA VAL A 176 -2.69 3.99 2.05
C VAL A 176 -3.86 4.32 2.98
N LYS A 177 -4.74 5.19 2.51
CA LYS A 177 -5.94 5.62 3.24
C LYS A 177 -7.03 4.56 3.15
N ILE A 178 -7.59 4.18 4.29
CA ILE A 178 -8.77 3.34 4.44
C ILE A 178 -9.84 4.19 5.11
N THR A 179 -10.97 4.38 4.44
CA THR A 179 -12.10 5.10 4.99
C THR A 179 -13.39 4.47 4.51
N GLU A 180 -14.36 4.44 5.40
CA GLU A 180 -15.73 4.01 5.14
C GLU A 180 -16.62 5.17 5.57
N ASN A 181 -17.39 5.74 4.65
CA ASN A 181 -18.28 6.87 4.93
C ASN A 181 -19.57 6.41 5.64
N ARG A 182 -19.42 5.65 6.72
CA ARG A 182 -20.53 5.20 7.55
C ARG A 182 -20.83 6.26 8.61
N ILE A 183 -22.06 6.78 8.56
CA ILE A 183 -22.57 7.68 9.60
C ILE A 183 -22.77 6.86 10.89
N THR A 184 -22.05 7.21 11.94
CA THR A 184 -22.13 6.56 13.26
C THR A 184 -23.09 7.24 14.21
N GLY A 185 -23.49 8.48 13.92
CA GLY A 185 -24.48 9.22 14.69
C GLY A 185 -24.83 10.57 14.07
N LEU A 186 -25.97 11.12 14.49
CA LEU A 186 -26.42 12.46 14.14
C LEU A 186 -26.59 13.27 15.43
N GLY A 187 -26.11 14.50 15.45
CA GLY A 187 -26.24 15.44 16.56
C GLY A 187 -26.76 16.80 16.07
N THR A 188 -27.41 17.54 16.95
CA THR A 188 -27.82 18.93 16.70
C THR A 188 -26.70 19.88 17.10
N ILE A 189 -26.65 21.05 16.46
CA ILE A 189 -25.73 22.11 16.85
C ILE A 189 -26.19 22.69 18.20
N VAL A 190 -25.25 23.04 19.08
CA VAL A 190 -25.59 23.80 20.30
C VAL A 190 -26.00 25.22 19.90
N GLU A 191 -27.28 25.56 20.07
CA GLU A 191 -27.84 26.86 19.66
C GLU A 191 -27.77 27.92 20.77
N GLN A 192 -27.77 27.51 22.05
CA GLN A 192 -27.76 28.44 23.17
C GLN A 192 -27.00 27.89 24.39
N ILE A 193 -26.20 28.75 25.03
CA ILE A 193 -25.52 28.47 26.31
C ILE A 193 -26.15 29.39 27.37
N GLN A 194 -26.76 28.81 28.40
CA GLN A 194 -27.25 29.55 29.57
C GLN A 194 -26.29 29.34 30.74
N SER A 195 -25.68 30.43 31.24
CA SER A 195 -24.92 30.43 32.49
C SER A 195 -25.83 30.80 33.66
N LYS A 196 -25.76 30.07 34.76
CA LYS A 196 -26.50 30.36 36.01
C LYS A 196 -25.72 31.22 37.00
N ASP A 197 -24.48 31.59 36.69
CA ASP A 197 -23.64 32.34 37.62
C ASP A 197 -23.67 33.83 37.30
N SER A 198 -24.29 34.61 38.19
CA SER A 198 -24.17 36.07 38.23
C SER A 198 -22.81 36.44 38.84
N ILE A 199 -21.80 36.63 38.00
CA ILE A 199 -20.52 37.20 38.43
C ILE A 199 -20.79 38.65 38.85
N THR A 200 -20.89 38.88 40.16
CA THR A 200 -21.10 40.21 40.72
C THR A 200 -19.72 40.78 41.03
N PHE A 201 -19.29 41.79 40.28
CA PHE A 201 -18.03 42.48 40.54
C PHE A 201 -18.21 43.43 41.75
N PRO A 202 -17.37 43.33 42.79
CA PRO A 202 -17.39 44.30 43.88
C PRO A 202 -16.92 45.67 43.35
N LYS A 203 -17.63 46.72 43.79
CA LYS A 203 -17.31 48.12 43.50
C LYS A 203 -16.04 48.59 44.20
#